data_AF-A0A7C4MB03-F1
#
_entry.id   AF-A0A7C4MB03-F1
#
_cell.length_a   1.000
_cell.length_b   1.000
_cell.length_c   1.000
_cell.angle_alpha   90.00
_cell.angle_beta   90.00
_cell.angle_gamma   90.00
#
_symmetry.space_group_name_H-M   'P 1'
#
loop_
_entity.id
_entity.type
_entity.pdbx_description
1 polymer ?
#
loop_
_entity_poly.entity_id
_entity_poly.type
_entity_poly.pdbx_seq_one_letter_code
_entity_poly.pdbx_strand_id
1 'polypeptide(L)'
;MEVLIVHDFDDPLYTRRTCFRRAFWLIVYALFGWSQRIRNKIPRWLMYEKYSLAKALALLDKMLGVDAVFAFREEVNKTFPTLKEEIERLGFQVVDHWHLKEPRKGFNEWRARGAWDRIVDYARTYMNYDRHYVMFNEKVMPENGTNVVWHVDHMPYNLYYYLEFLNLIKEKPRVSQE
;
A
#
# COMPACT_ATOMS: atom_id res chain seq x y z
N MET A 1 29.01 -15.36 4.84
CA MET A 1 29.06 -15.36 3.36
C MET A 1 28.94 -13.92 2.93
N GLU A 2 30.03 -13.28 2.49
CA GLU A 2 29.99 -11.90 2.00
C GLU A 2 29.61 -11.93 0.51
N VAL A 3 28.31 -11.94 0.25
CA VAL A 3 27.79 -11.74 -1.11
C VAL A 3 27.71 -10.24 -1.35
N LEU A 4 28.42 -9.75 -2.36
CA LEU A 4 28.18 -8.40 -2.88
C LEU A 4 26.93 -8.42 -3.75
N ILE A 5 25.91 -7.66 -3.37
CA ILE A 5 24.71 -7.44 -4.17
C ILE A 5 24.88 -6.10 -4.89
N VAL A 6 24.79 -6.11 -6.22
CA VAL A 6 24.82 -4.90 -7.06
C VAL A 6 23.42 -4.65 -7.61
N HIS A 7 22.93 -3.43 -7.46
CA HIS A 7 21.66 -3.00 -8.00
C HIS A 7 21.92 -2.02 -9.15
N ASP A 8 21.47 -2.37 -10.35
CA ASP A 8 21.61 -1.53 -11.53
C ASP A 8 20.34 -0.69 -11.76
N PHE A 9 20.51 0.55 -12.21
CA PHE A 9 19.42 1.45 -12.55
C PHE A 9 19.73 2.16 -13.86
N ASP A 10 19.60 1.40 -14.94
CA ASP A 10 20.04 1.77 -16.29
C ASP A 10 19.36 3.03 -16.85
N ASP A 11 18.03 3.11 -16.72
CA ASP A 11 17.24 4.14 -17.37
C ASP A 11 16.15 4.72 -16.44
N PRO A 12 16.07 6.05 -16.28
CA PRO A 12 14.98 6.67 -15.55
C PRO A 12 13.65 6.67 -16.34
N LEU A 13 13.72 6.45 -17.66
CA LEU A 13 12.57 6.50 -18.55
C LEU A 13 12.37 5.18 -19.28
N TYR A 14 11.11 4.75 -19.39
CA TYR A 14 10.77 3.60 -20.23
C TYR A 14 11.08 3.86 -21.70
N THR A 15 11.47 2.81 -22.41
CA THR A 15 11.59 2.86 -23.88
C THR A 15 10.25 3.24 -24.52
N ARG A 16 10.32 3.92 -25.69
CA ARG A 16 9.12 4.33 -26.44
C ARG A 16 8.11 3.18 -26.65
N ARG A 17 8.61 1.98 -26.97
CA ARG A 17 7.78 0.79 -27.17
C ARG A 17 7.01 0.41 -25.90
N THR A 18 7.68 0.44 -24.75
CA THR A 18 7.05 0.17 -23.46
C THR A 18 6.01 1.25 -23.12
N CYS A 19 6.31 2.52 -23.37
CA CYS A 19 5.35 3.63 -23.20
C CYS A 19 4.09 3.42 -24.03
N PHE A 20 4.21 3.13 -25.34
CA PHE A 20 3.05 2.90 -26.20
C PHE A 20 2.22 1.69 -25.76
N ARG A 21 2.86 0.58 -25.39
CA ARG A 21 2.14 -0.60 -24.87
C ARG A 21 1.39 -0.28 -23.58
N ARG A 22 2.02 0.45 -22.65
CA ARG A 22 1.40 0.85 -21.39
C ARG A 22 0.24 1.80 -21.65
N ALA A 23 0.43 2.84 -22.47
CA ALA A 23 -0.59 3.80 -22.85
C ALA A 23 -1.80 3.13 -23.51
N PHE A 24 -1.59 2.22 -24.47
CA PHE A 24 -2.65 1.49 -25.13
C PHE A 24 -3.57 0.78 -24.12
N TRP A 25 -2.98 0.00 -23.21
CA TRP A 25 -3.77 -0.74 -22.23
C TRP A 25 -4.43 0.15 -21.17
N LEU A 26 -3.78 1.24 -20.78
CA LEU A 26 -4.39 2.24 -19.89
C LEU A 26 -5.59 2.91 -20.56
N ILE A 27 -5.51 3.25 -21.85
CA ILE A 27 -6.63 3.80 -22.62
C ILE A 27 -7.76 2.78 -22.74
N VAL A 28 -7.44 1.53 -23.11
CA VAL A 28 -8.43 0.43 -23.18
C VAL A 28 -9.11 0.23 -21.83
N TYR A 29 -8.36 0.28 -20.73
CA TYR A 29 -8.92 0.16 -19.39
C TYR A 29 -9.79 1.35 -18.99
N ALA A 30 -9.37 2.58 -19.31
CA ALA A 30 -10.15 3.78 -19.03
C ALA A 30 -11.50 3.78 -19.76
N LEU A 31 -11.53 3.32 -21.01
CA LEU A 31 -12.74 3.27 -21.83
C LEU A 31 -13.61 2.04 -21.54
N PHE A 32 -13.01 0.89 -21.23
CA PHE A 32 -13.71 -0.39 -21.19
C PHE A 32 -13.47 -1.22 -19.91
N GLY A 33 -12.98 -0.62 -18.84
CA GLY A 33 -12.66 -1.29 -17.56
C GLY A 33 -13.86 -1.91 -16.82
N TRP A 34 -15.08 -1.47 -17.12
CA TRP A 34 -16.34 -2.09 -16.67
C TRP A 34 -16.58 -3.50 -17.25
N SER A 35 -15.99 -3.83 -18.40
CA SER A 35 -16.20 -5.13 -19.05
C SER A 35 -15.31 -6.21 -18.44
N GLN A 36 -15.92 -7.25 -17.86
CA GLN A 36 -15.19 -8.41 -17.33
C GLN A 36 -14.28 -9.06 -18.37
N ARG A 37 -14.71 -9.12 -19.63
CA ARG A 37 -13.92 -9.71 -20.72
C ARG A 37 -12.65 -8.90 -20.99
N ILE A 38 -12.74 -7.57 -20.94
CA ILE A 38 -11.57 -6.70 -21.11
C ILE A 38 -10.64 -6.83 -19.92
N ARG A 39 -11.16 -6.77 -18.68
CA ARG A 39 -10.37 -6.96 -17.46
C ARG A 39 -9.55 -8.26 -17.49
N ASN A 40 -10.17 -9.36 -17.94
CA ASN A 40 -9.49 -10.65 -18.07
C ASN A 40 -8.39 -10.68 -19.16
N LYS A 41 -8.42 -9.76 -20.13
CA LYS A 41 -7.42 -9.64 -21.20
C LYS A 41 -6.30 -8.65 -20.88
N ILE A 42 -6.46 -7.81 -19.84
CA ILE A 42 -5.42 -6.86 -19.45
C ILE A 42 -4.15 -7.65 -19.10
N PRO A 43 -3.00 -7.28 -19.68
CA PRO A 43 -1.75 -7.95 -19.37
C PRO A 43 -1.46 -7.88 -17.88
N ARG A 44 -1.21 -9.05 -17.29
CA ARG A 44 -0.94 -9.16 -15.85
C ARG A 44 0.21 -8.25 -15.41
N TRP A 45 1.23 -8.02 -16.24
CA TRP A 45 2.36 -7.15 -15.90
C TRP A 45 1.97 -5.70 -15.53
N LEU A 46 0.84 -5.19 -16.03
CA LEU A 46 0.33 -3.86 -15.65
C LEU A 46 -0.15 -3.83 -14.19
N MET A 47 -0.60 -4.97 -13.69
CA MET A 47 -1.14 -5.13 -12.35
C MET A 47 -0.11 -5.79 -11.41
N TYR A 48 0.84 -6.55 -11.97
CA TYR A 48 1.85 -7.30 -11.23
C TYR A 48 2.77 -6.39 -10.42
N GLU A 49 2.95 -5.15 -10.86
CA GLU A 49 3.61 -4.11 -10.07
C GLU A 49 3.01 -4.00 -8.66
N LYS A 50 1.68 -3.88 -8.53
CA LYS A 50 1.00 -3.81 -7.23
C LYS A 50 1.14 -5.11 -6.41
N TYR A 51 1.06 -6.26 -7.07
CA TYR A 51 1.25 -7.57 -6.43
C TYR A 51 2.67 -7.74 -5.89
N SER A 52 3.68 -7.42 -6.70
CA SER A 52 5.09 -7.49 -6.31
C SER A 52 5.42 -6.50 -5.18
N LEU A 53 4.84 -5.31 -5.20
CA LEU A 53 5.01 -4.32 -4.13
C LEU A 53 4.40 -4.79 -2.81
N ALA A 54 3.20 -5.38 -2.83
CA ALA A 54 2.58 -5.96 -1.63
C ALA A 54 3.49 -7.01 -0.98
N LYS A 55 4.07 -7.90 -1.79
CA LYS A 55 4.98 -8.95 -1.31
C LYS A 55 6.31 -8.39 -0.83
N ALA A 56 6.88 -7.43 -1.57
CA ALA A 56 8.12 -6.77 -1.19
C ALA A 56 7.97 -6.04 0.15
N LEU A 57 6.86 -5.32 0.33
CA LEU A 57 6.53 -4.64 1.59
C LEU A 57 6.38 -5.65 2.74
N ALA A 58 5.62 -6.73 2.56
CA ALA A 58 5.47 -7.76 3.58
C ALA A 58 6.82 -8.41 3.96
N LEU A 59 7.67 -8.72 2.98
CA LEU A 59 9.02 -9.24 3.25
C LEU A 59 9.87 -8.23 4.03
N LEU A 60 9.80 -6.95 3.66
CA LEU A 60 10.52 -5.87 4.32
C LEU A 60 10.06 -5.67 5.77
N ASP A 61 8.75 -5.62 5.99
CA ASP A 61 8.15 -5.52 7.32
C ASP A 61 8.57 -6.68 8.20
N LYS A 62 8.62 -7.90 7.63
CA LYS A 62 9.07 -9.09 8.36
C LYS A 62 10.54 -8.98 8.76
N MET A 63 11.39 -8.55 7.84
CA MET A 63 12.82 -8.34 8.11
C MET A 63 13.07 -7.25 9.16
N LEU A 64 12.21 -6.23 9.18
CA LEU A 64 12.32 -5.09 10.09
C LEU A 64 11.58 -5.30 11.43
N GLY A 65 10.86 -6.41 11.59
CA GLY A 65 10.06 -6.73 12.78
C GLY A 65 8.86 -5.80 12.98
N VAL A 66 8.26 -5.32 11.89
CA VAL A 66 7.08 -4.43 11.94
C VAL A 66 5.84 -5.27 12.19
N ASP A 67 5.02 -4.86 13.16
CA ASP A 67 3.68 -5.41 13.39
C ASP A 67 2.70 -4.76 12.41
N ALA A 68 2.35 -5.48 11.34
CA ALA A 68 1.57 -4.96 10.23
C ALA A 68 0.35 -5.84 9.93
N VAL A 69 -0.71 -5.20 9.43
CA VAL A 69 -1.93 -5.86 8.96
C VAL A 69 -2.16 -5.45 7.51
N PHE A 70 -2.39 -6.43 6.65
CA PHE A 70 -2.66 -6.20 5.24
C PHE A 70 -4.16 -6.21 4.98
N ALA A 71 -4.66 -5.14 4.38
CA ALA A 71 -6.07 -4.93 4.18
C ALA A 71 -6.43 -5.01 2.69
N PHE A 72 -7.21 -6.01 2.29
CA PHE A 72 -7.53 -6.27 0.89
C PHE A 72 -8.98 -6.04 0.53
N ARG A 73 -9.18 -5.32 -0.56
CA ARG A 73 -10.50 -5.24 -1.18
C ARG A 73 -10.85 -6.53 -1.92
N GLU A 74 -12.14 -6.78 -2.08
CA GLU A 74 -12.64 -7.92 -2.87
C GLU A 74 -12.01 -7.96 -4.28
N GLU A 75 -11.76 -6.80 -4.91
CA GLU A 75 -11.13 -6.73 -6.22
C GLU A 75 -9.67 -7.21 -6.22
N VAL A 76 -8.94 -7.00 -5.12
CA VAL A 76 -7.56 -7.51 -4.96
C VAL A 76 -7.60 -9.02 -4.90
N ASN A 77 -8.48 -9.60 -4.07
CA ASN A 77 -8.66 -11.05 -3.94
C ASN A 77 -9.09 -11.70 -5.26
N LYS A 78 -9.99 -11.06 -6.02
CA LYS A 78 -10.41 -11.53 -7.36
C LYS A 78 -9.27 -11.50 -8.39
N THR A 79 -8.40 -10.49 -8.32
CA THR A 79 -7.32 -10.30 -9.30
C THR A 79 -6.09 -11.16 -8.96
N PHE A 80 -5.78 -11.32 -7.67
CA PHE A 80 -4.63 -12.05 -7.16
C PHE A 80 -5.05 -13.05 -6.07
N PRO A 81 -5.68 -14.18 -6.46
CA PRO A 81 -6.31 -15.10 -5.51
C PRO A 81 -5.31 -15.75 -4.53
N THR A 82 -4.03 -15.84 -4.89
CA THR A 82 -2.99 -16.43 -4.03
C THR A 82 -2.32 -15.42 -3.09
N LEU A 83 -2.51 -14.12 -3.30
CA LEU A 83 -1.76 -13.08 -2.57
C LEU A 83 -2.03 -13.10 -1.06
N LYS A 84 -3.27 -13.38 -0.67
CA LYS A 84 -3.68 -13.50 0.74
C LYS A 84 -2.86 -14.59 1.44
N GLU A 85 -2.92 -15.81 0.95
CA GLU A 85 -2.18 -16.94 1.53
C GLU A 85 -0.67 -16.69 1.56
N GLU A 86 -0.12 -16.06 0.52
CA GLU A 86 1.30 -15.76 0.43
C GLU A 86 1.77 -14.77 1.51
N ILE A 87 0.96 -13.77 1.85
CA ILE A 87 1.27 -12.81 2.92
C ILE A 87 1.03 -13.42 4.29
N GLU A 88 -0.03 -14.22 4.45
CA GLU A 88 -0.27 -14.96 5.69
C GLU A 88 0.88 -15.93 6.01
N ARG A 89 1.47 -16.58 5.00
CA ARG A 89 2.68 -17.42 5.16
C ARG A 89 3.90 -16.63 5.63
N LEU A 90 3.94 -15.31 5.41
CA LEU A 90 4.99 -14.46 5.96
C LEU A 90 4.79 -14.14 7.45
N GLY A 91 3.60 -14.43 8.00
CA GLY A 91 3.24 -14.24 9.40
C GLY A 91 2.33 -13.04 9.65
N PHE A 92 1.83 -12.39 8.61
CA PHE A 92 0.95 -11.23 8.73
C PHE A 92 -0.52 -11.62 8.68
N GLN A 93 -1.34 -10.85 9.40
CA GLN A 93 -2.78 -10.94 9.26
C GLN A 93 -3.22 -10.24 7.97
N VAL A 94 -4.12 -10.89 7.21
CA VAL A 94 -4.80 -10.28 6.07
C VAL A 94 -6.30 -10.15 6.39
N VAL A 95 -6.83 -8.94 6.29
CA VAL A 95 -8.24 -8.60 6.59
C VAL A 95 -8.94 -8.05 5.35
N ASP A 96 -10.26 -8.19 5.26
CA ASP A 96 -10.98 -7.54 4.16
C ASP A 96 -11.15 -6.04 4.42
N HIS A 97 -11.13 -5.26 3.35
CA HIS A 97 -11.31 -3.82 3.29
C HIS A 97 -12.48 -3.48 2.37
N TRP A 98 -13.33 -2.54 2.78
CA TRP A 98 -14.34 -1.95 1.91
C TRP A 98 -14.46 -0.45 2.13
N HIS A 99 -14.92 0.27 1.10
CA HIS A 99 -15.27 1.67 1.24
C HIS A 99 -16.70 1.80 1.78
N LEU A 100 -16.90 2.67 2.76
CA LEU A 100 -18.25 3.00 3.23
C LEU A 100 -18.99 3.80 2.15
N LYS A 101 -20.26 3.47 1.90
CA LYS A 101 -21.08 4.10 0.85
C LYS A 101 -21.56 5.51 1.21
N GLU A 102 -21.51 5.90 2.48
CA GLU A 102 -22.01 7.21 2.90
C GLU A 102 -20.96 8.32 2.71
N PRO A 103 -21.24 9.34 1.90
CA PRO A 103 -20.36 10.49 1.76
C PRO A 103 -20.46 11.39 3.01
N ARG A 104 -19.33 11.94 3.42
CA ARG A 104 -19.11 13.17 4.21
C ARG A 104 -20.41 13.85 4.71
N LYS A 105 -20.67 13.82 6.03
CA LYS A 105 -21.72 14.65 6.65
C LYS A 105 -21.17 16.06 6.91
N GLY A 106 -21.34 16.98 5.97
CA GLY A 106 -20.94 18.38 6.15
C GLY A 106 -19.44 18.69 5.95
N PHE A 107 -19.04 19.95 6.12
CA PHE A 107 -17.71 20.41 5.69
C PHE A 107 -16.55 19.77 6.47
N ASN A 108 -16.73 19.30 7.70
CA ASN A 108 -15.64 18.75 8.53
C ASN A 108 -15.90 17.39 9.19
N GLU A 109 -17.02 16.70 8.94
CA GLU A 109 -17.26 15.37 9.53
C GLU A 109 -16.94 14.25 8.52
N TRP A 110 -15.71 13.77 8.57
CA TRP A 110 -15.32 12.53 7.93
C TRP A 110 -15.60 11.37 8.88
N ARG A 111 -16.75 10.71 8.74
CA ARG A 111 -16.90 9.33 9.23
C ARG A 111 -16.19 8.44 8.21
N ALA A 112 -14.95 8.04 8.50
CA ALA A 112 -14.13 7.04 7.81
C ALA A 112 -14.46 6.69 6.33
N ARG A 113 -13.53 6.90 5.40
CA ARG A 113 -13.72 6.51 3.98
C ARG A 113 -13.61 4.99 3.73
N GLY A 114 -12.98 4.26 4.64
CA GLY A 114 -12.73 2.82 4.53
C GLY A 114 -13.00 2.11 5.85
N ALA A 115 -13.36 0.84 5.75
CA ALA A 115 -13.68 -0.05 6.85
C ALA A 115 -12.98 -1.39 6.65
N TRP A 116 -12.69 -2.08 7.76
CA TRP A 116 -11.92 -3.32 7.78
C TRP A 116 -12.59 -4.37 8.67
N ASP A 117 -12.41 -5.65 8.35
CA ASP A 117 -13.02 -6.75 9.11
C ASP A 117 -12.64 -6.74 10.59
N ARG A 118 -11.37 -6.47 10.89
CA ARG A 118 -10.81 -6.36 12.24
C ARG A 118 -9.61 -5.40 12.23
N ILE A 119 -9.46 -4.67 13.33
CA ILE A 119 -8.41 -3.68 13.61
C ILE A 119 -8.62 -2.38 12.83
N VAL A 120 -9.48 -1.51 13.36
CA VAL A 120 -9.30 -0.04 13.43
C VAL A 120 -10.29 0.46 14.49
N ASP A 121 -9.81 1.00 15.62
CA ASP A 121 -10.68 1.83 16.45
C ASP A 121 -10.95 3.14 15.68
N TYR A 122 -12.14 3.25 15.08
CA TYR A 122 -12.55 4.40 14.28
C TYR A 122 -12.45 5.73 15.04
N ALA A 123 -12.43 5.69 16.38
CA ALA A 123 -12.31 6.86 17.23
C ALA A 123 -10.88 7.43 17.29
N ARG A 124 -9.85 6.65 16.93
CA ARG A 124 -8.44 7.05 16.97
C ARG A 124 -7.90 7.27 15.55
N THR A 125 -8.24 8.45 15.05
CA THR A 125 -7.63 9.23 13.96
C THR A 125 -6.99 8.45 12.79
N TYR A 126 -7.72 8.44 11.68
CA TYR A 126 -7.24 8.14 10.33
C TYR A 126 -6.25 9.22 9.86
N MET A 127 -4.95 8.93 9.87
CA MET A 127 -4.00 9.68 9.07
C MET A 127 -3.50 8.79 7.93
N ASN A 128 -3.76 9.25 6.71
CA ASN A 128 -3.14 8.71 5.50
C ASN A 128 -1.69 9.22 5.49
N TYR A 129 -0.81 8.53 6.21
CA TYR A 129 0.58 8.97 6.43
C TYR A 129 1.36 9.07 5.12
N ASP A 130 1.00 8.25 4.13
CA ASP A 130 1.49 8.38 2.77
C ASP A 130 1.31 9.78 2.20
N ARG A 131 0.15 10.42 2.40
CA ARG A 131 -0.09 11.78 1.89
C ARG A 131 0.69 12.84 2.65
N HIS A 132 0.76 12.74 3.98
CA HIS A 132 1.51 13.72 4.79
C HIS A 132 3.00 13.70 4.44
N TYR A 133 3.60 12.50 4.43
CA TYR A 133 5.03 12.36 4.21
C TYR A 133 5.41 12.62 2.74
N VAL A 134 4.61 12.18 1.77
CA VAL A 134 5.00 12.29 0.36
C VAL A 134 4.50 13.57 -0.31
N MET A 135 3.24 13.95 -0.11
CA MET A 135 2.65 15.07 -0.84
C MET A 135 2.89 16.40 -0.14
N PHE A 136 2.94 16.40 1.19
CA PHE A 136 3.08 17.62 2.00
C PHE A 136 4.45 17.75 2.68
N ASN A 137 5.32 16.74 2.55
CA ASN A 137 6.62 16.66 3.23
C ASN A 137 6.53 16.94 4.74
N GLU A 138 5.42 16.54 5.34
CA GLU A 138 5.09 16.78 6.74
C GLU A 138 5.42 15.52 7.54
N LYS A 139 6.53 15.55 8.29
CA LYS A 139 6.99 14.42 9.11
C LYS A 139 6.21 14.37 10.43
N VAL A 140 4.95 13.94 10.35
CA VAL A 140 4.05 13.81 11.52
C VAL A 140 4.37 12.53 12.30
N MET A 141 4.38 12.61 13.62
CA MET A 141 4.52 11.44 14.49
C MET A 141 3.16 10.93 14.96
N PRO A 142 2.92 9.61 14.93
CA PRO A 142 1.68 9.04 15.44
C PRO A 142 1.63 9.13 16.97
N GLU A 143 0.45 9.43 17.48
CA GLU A 143 0.15 9.27 18.90
C GLU A 143 0.13 7.78 19.28
N ASN A 144 0.45 7.46 20.54
CA ASN A 144 0.48 6.08 21.01
C ASN A 144 -0.87 5.38 20.81
N GLY A 145 -0.84 4.19 20.19
CA GLY A 145 -2.04 3.41 19.89
C GLY A 145 -2.82 3.89 18.66
N THR A 146 -2.24 4.76 17.83
CA THR A 146 -2.80 5.15 16.53
C THR A 146 -2.47 4.11 15.47
N ASN A 147 -3.44 3.76 14.63
CA ASN A 147 -3.21 2.96 13.44
C ASN A 147 -2.67 3.84 12.31
N VAL A 148 -1.53 3.46 11.73
CA VAL A 148 -0.85 4.24 10.70
C VAL A 148 -1.08 3.55 9.36
N VAL A 149 -1.76 4.23 8.44
CA VAL A 149 -2.13 3.66 7.14
C VAL A 149 -1.15 4.10 6.07
N TRP A 150 -0.55 3.10 5.41
CA TRP A 150 0.26 3.27 4.22
C TRP A 150 -0.33 2.45 3.08
N HIS A 151 -0.64 3.10 1.96
CA HIS A 151 -1.27 2.42 0.83
C HIS A 151 -0.23 1.67 -0.02
N VAL A 152 -0.45 0.36 -0.18
CA VAL A 152 0.44 -0.50 -0.98
C VAL A 152 0.50 -0.05 -2.44
N ASP A 153 -0.63 0.38 -3.00
CA ASP A 153 -0.69 0.83 -4.40
C ASP A 153 -0.04 2.18 -4.66
N HIS A 154 0.42 2.84 -3.59
CA HIS A 154 1.19 4.07 -3.60
C HIS A 154 2.69 3.82 -3.30
N MET A 155 3.09 2.58 -3.03
CA MET A 155 4.47 2.24 -2.65
C MET A 155 5.58 2.57 -3.64
N PRO A 156 5.38 2.63 -4.99
CA PRO A 156 6.47 3.01 -5.89
C PRO A 156 7.09 4.36 -5.55
N TYR A 157 6.31 5.26 -4.96
CA TYR A 157 6.74 6.59 -4.56
C TYR A 157 6.79 6.77 -3.04
N ASN A 158 6.12 5.91 -2.25
CA ASN A 158 6.12 6.01 -0.79
C ASN A 158 7.21 5.20 -0.09
N LEU A 159 7.80 4.19 -0.73
CA LEU A 159 8.63 3.20 -0.01
C LEU A 159 9.79 3.84 0.76
N TYR A 160 10.46 4.84 0.16
CA TYR A 160 11.52 5.59 0.83
C TYR A 160 11.01 6.30 2.09
N TYR A 161 9.90 7.03 1.98
CA TYR A 161 9.31 7.77 3.10
C TYR A 161 8.74 6.86 4.18
N TYR A 162 8.23 5.69 3.80
CA TYR A 162 7.81 4.66 4.73
C TYR A 162 8.99 4.16 5.57
N LEU A 163 10.14 3.91 4.93
CA LEU A 163 11.36 3.51 5.62
C LEU A 163 11.91 4.62 6.53
N GLU A 164 11.91 5.88 6.08
CA GLU A 164 12.24 7.03 6.95
C GLU A 164 11.32 7.09 8.17
N PHE A 165 10.02 6.91 7.98
CA PHE A 165 9.02 6.88 9.05
C PHE A 165 9.28 5.74 10.04
N LEU A 166 9.58 4.53 9.56
CA LEU A 166 9.94 3.40 10.43
C LEU A 166 11.22 3.69 11.23
N ASN A 167 12.22 4.32 10.61
CA ASN A 167 13.45 4.69 11.31
C ASN A 167 13.17 5.73 12.41
N LEU A 168 12.40 6.76 12.09
CA LEU A 168 11.98 7.81 13.02
C LEU A 168 11.26 7.25 14.25
N ILE A 169 10.40 6.25 14.07
CA ILE A 169 9.71 5.57 15.19
C ILE A 169 10.67 4.71 16.01
N LYS A 170 11.64 4.03 15.38
CA LYS A 170 12.62 3.19 16.07
C LYS A 170 13.61 4.00 16.92
N GLU A 171 13.98 5.20 16.48
CA GLU A 171 14.95 6.05 17.18
C GLU A 171 14.36 6.78 18.41
N LYS A 172 13.03 6.78 18.59
CA LYS A 172 12.43 7.42 19.76
C LYS A 172 12.71 6.59 21.02
N PRO A 173 13.36 7.16 22.05
CA PRO A 173 13.51 6.46 23.33
C PRO A 173 12.11 6.12 23.85
N ARG A 174 11.89 4.85 24.22
CA ARG A 174 10.72 4.45 24.98
C ARG A 174 10.77 5.26 26.27
N VAL A 175 10.02 6.36 26.33
CA VAL A 175 9.83 7.08 27.59
C VAL A 175 9.17 6.08 28.52
N SER A 176 9.95 5.60 29.48
CA SER A 176 9.51 4.76 30.57
C SER A 176 8.37 5.52 31.27
N GLN A 177 7.15 5.02 31.10
CA GLN A 177 6.06 5.38 31.98
C GLN A 177 6.32 4.61 33.27
N GLU A 178 6.99 5.26 34.21
CA GLU A 178 6.88 4.96 35.65
C GLU A 178 5.46 5.29 36.13
#